data_AF-A0A828Z750-F1
#
_entry.id   AF-A0A828Z750-F1
#
_cell.length_a   1.000
_cell.length_b   1.000
_cell.length_c   1.000
_cell.angle_alpha   90.00
_cell.angle_beta   90.00
_cell.angle_gamma   90.00
#
_symmetry.space_group_name_H-M   'P 1'
#
loop_
_entity.id
_entity.type
_entity.pdbx_description
1 polymer ?
#
loop_
_entity_poly.entity_id
_entity_poly.type
_entity_poly.pdbx_seq_one_letter_code
_entity_poly.pdbx_strand_id
1 'polypeptide(L)'
;MNSLSLIISIGLYFILSYLYLNAFGLDWLGWYSRFLPVSHCFYPLALDHAKAYYPNLIAMLFGTNYSFRWGTGINDNGLPFIYFLLIKVFSLEINEVSIVYISYLFNSCVYLGAFRFLDKIFIEIFGFKIHPAFFFLNPAVIYYSQMMNKEPISLFLVFGSFYYFCKKRWVWMGMCILILSVVRVHYGCLLMLCFLGGFHVKKTYAITLIYVILFLIVQNFIFRDQDYLFVDSQINLGFTSVIYSLNKESGIGSLIFAIPKVFQYFFDNVKVGFEFYKTAKLNLYYLKELPFAILFLGFIPVVLKVLLNYNVLLNRKNGDVLLFITTFVFIIALSPIVHSRYLFPIHYILLGYFFSYKRSCKVNHEETFS
;
A
#
# COMPACT_ATOMS: atom_id res chain seq x y z
N MET A 1 -19.56 12.45 14.40
CA MET A 1 -19.05 11.12 14.79
C MET A 1 -19.21 11.04 16.30
N ASN A 2 -19.59 9.91 16.90
CA ASN A 2 -19.64 9.84 18.35
C ASN A 2 -18.20 9.98 18.87
N SER A 3 -17.88 11.07 19.58
CA SER A 3 -16.52 11.37 20.04
C SER A 3 -15.97 10.22 20.90
N LEU A 4 -16.84 9.56 21.66
CA LEU A 4 -16.51 8.43 22.49
C LEU A 4 -15.99 7.23 21.68
N SER A 5 -16.64 6.87 20.57
CA SER A 5 -16.21 5.70 19.79
C SER A 5 -14.88 5.92 19.07
N LEU A 6 -14.59 7.15 18.69
CA LEU A 6 -13.28 7.54 18.15
C LEU A 6 -12.19 7.41 19.22
N ILE A 7 -12.41 7.98 20.42
CA ILE A 7 -11.45 7.93 21.52
C ILE A 7 -11.17 6.49 21.93
N ILE A 8 -12.20 5.65 22.07
CA ILE A 8 -12.04 4.23 22.40
C ILE A 8 -11.25 3.50 21.31
N SER A 9 -11.55 3.73 20.03
CA SER A 9 -10.86 3.05 18.93
C SER A 9 -9.38 3.44 18.86
N ILE A 10 -9.07 4.72 19.06
CA ILE A 10 -7.68 5.22 19.11
C ILE A 10 -6.96 4.65 20.34
N GLY A 11 -7.59 4.68 21.51
CA GLY A 11 -7.01 4.13 22.75
C GLY A 11 -6.69 2.64 22.62
N LEU A 12 -7.63 1.84 22.10
CA LEU A 12 -7.42 0.42 21.83
C LEU A 12 -6.29 0.19 20.81
N TYR A 13 -6.19 1.03 19.77
CA TYR A 13 -5.11 0.96 18.80
C TYR A 13 -3.74 1.17 19.45
N PHE A 14 -3.59 2.19 20.28
CA PHE A 14 -2.32 2.44 20.99
C PHE A 14 -1.98 1.29 21.94
N ILE A 15 -2.96 0.78 22.71
CA ILE A 15 -2.76 -0.36 23.62
C ILE A 15 -2.30 -1.60 22.84
N LEU A 16 -3.05 -2.01 21.81
CA LEU A 16 -2.75 -3.21 21.04
C LEU A 16 -1.42 -3.08 20.28
N SER A 17 -1.14 -1.92 19.71
CA SER A 17 0.10 -1.68 18.96
C SER A 17 1.31 -1.61 19.88
N TYR A 18 1.18 -1.07 21.08
CA TYR A 18 2.23 -1.08 22.09
C TYR A 18 2.49 -2.50 22.63
N LEU A 19 1.44 -3.29 22.88
CA LEU A 19 1.58 -4.70 23.26
C LEU A 19 2.31 -5.49 22.16
N TYR A 20 1.94 -5.25 20.89
CA TYR A 20 2.62 -5.86 19.75
C TYR A 20 4.10 -5.46 19.69
N LEU A 21 4.41 -4.16 19.88
CA LEU A 21 5.77 -3.65 19.86
C LEU A 21 6.65 -4.33 20.92
N ASN A 22 6.14 -4.48 22.14
CA ASN A 22 6.90 -5.11 23.22
C ASN A 22 7.05 -6.63 23.03
N ALA A 23 6.00 -7.30 22.56
CA ALA A 23 6.02 -8.75 22.37
C ALA A 23 6.89 -9.17 21.16
N PHE A 24 6.92 -8.35 20.11
CA PHE A 24 7.53 -8.72 18.84
C PHE A 24 8.58 -7.73 18.33
N GLY A 25 8.39 -6.43 18.51
CA GLY A 25 9.20 -5.36 17.90
C GLY A 25 10.57 -5.13 18.53
N LEU A 26 10.72 -5.31 19.84
CA LEU A 26 11.97 -5.03 20.54
C LEU A 26 13.06 -6.09 20.33
N ASP A 27 12.70 -7.36 20.14
CA ASP A 27 13.65 -8.47 19.93
C ASP A 27 13.93 -8.73 18.43
N TRP A 28 13.80 -7.72 17.58
CA TRP A 28 13.84 -7.88 16.12
C TRP A 28 15.15 -8.48 15.59
N LEU A 29 16.28 -8.25 16.27
CA LEU A 29 17.57 -8.89 15.97
C LEU A 29 17.57 -10.38 16.29
N GLY A 30 16.93 -10.80 17.39
CA GLY A 30 16.71 -12.20 17.73
C GLY A 30 15.86 -12.92 16.68
N TRP A 31 14.84 -12.22 16.14
CA TRP A 31 14.02 -12.72 15.04
C TRP A 31 14.75 -12.78 13.69
N TYR A 32 15.70 -11.86 13.45
CA TYR A 32 16.51 -11.85 12.22
C TYR A 32 17.57 -12.95 12.21
N SER A 33 18.20 -13.21 13.35
CA SER A 33 19.29 -14.19 13.49
C SER A 33 18.81 -15.65 13.60
N ARG A 34 17.57 -15.88 14.04
CA ARG A 34 16.98 -17.23 14.15
C ARG A 34 16.08 -17.53 12.96
N PHE A 35 16.63 -18.17 11.92
CA PHE A 35 15.84 -18.77 10.82
C PHE A 35 14.84 -19.86 11.28
N LEU A 36 14.96 -20.32 12.53
CA LEU A 36 14.01 -21.19 13.20
C LEU A 36 13.52 -20.47 14.47
N PRO A 37 12.36 -19.80 14.44
CA PRO A 37 11.86 -19.18 15.66
C PRO A 37 11.37 -20.29 16.60
N VAL A 38 11.87 -20.26 17.84
CA VAL A 38 11.39 -21.07 18.99
C VAL A 38 9.95 -20.68 19.38
N SER A 39 9.36 -19.68 18.73
CA SER A 39 8.02 -19.17 19.03
C SER A 39 6.89 -19.86 18.25
N HIS A 40 5.66 -19.67 18.74
CA HIS A 40 4.41 -20.04 18.08
C HIS A 40 4.05 -19.14 16.87
N CYS A 41 4.86 -18.13 16.50
CA CYS A 41 4.58 -17.16 15.44
C CYS A 41 5.71 -17.08 14.39
N PHE A 42 5.34 -16.81 13.14
CA PHE A 42 6.25 -16.55 12.00
C PHE A 42 6.08 -15.14 11.45
N TYR A 43 7.18 -14.58 10.93
CA TYR A 43 7.26 -13.25 10.29
C TYR A 43 6.56 -12.14 11.09
N PRO A 44 6.94 -11.92 12.35
CA PRO A 44 6.27 -10.94 13.20
C PRO A 44 6.60 -9.48 12.82
N LEU A 45 7.57 -9.23 11.93
CA LEU A 45 8.16 -7.89 11.76
C LEU A 45 8.46 -7.53 10.30
N ALA A 46 8.53 -6.22 10.04
CA ALA A 46 8.84 -5.65 8.73
C ALA A 46 10.32 -5.90 8.36
N LEU A 47 10.58 -6.98 7.63
CA LEU A 47 11.92 -7.40 7.17
C LEU A 47 12.70 -6.29 6.44
N ASP A 48 12.00 -5.37 5.77
CA ASP A 48 12.60 -4.26 5.03
C ASP A 48 13.32 -3.25 5.95
N HIS A 49 12.89 -3.15 7.23
CA HIS A 49 13.57 -2.32 8.23
C HIS A 49 15.02 -2.77 8.43
N ALA A 50 15.22 -4.06 8.70
CA ALA A 50 16.52 -4.66 8.98
C ALA A 50 17.42 -4.69 7.74
N LYS A 51 16.84 -5.00 6.57
CA LYS A 51 17.60 -5.23 5.33
C LYS A 51 18.03 -3.96 4.62
N ALA A 52 17.18 -2.92 4.64
CA ALA A 52 17.39 -1.75 3.81
C ALA A 52 17.31 -0.44 4.60
N TYR A 53 16.27 -0.26 5.44
CA TYR A 53 16.02 1.08 5.98
C TYR A 53 16.96 1.49 7.09
N TYR A 54 17.18 0.60 8.06
CA TYR A 54 18.07 0.86 9.19
C TYR A 54 19.54 1.01 8.75
N PRO A 55 20.12 0.11 7.93
CA PRO A 55 21.49 0.28 7.44
C PRO A 55 21.71 1.58 6.67
N ASN A 56 20.76 1.95 5.80
CA ASN A 56 20.84 3.19 5.02
C ASN A 56 20.72 4.43 5.93
N LEU A 57 19.88 4.39 6.96
CA LEU A 57 19.78 5.47 7.93
C LEU A 57 21.09 5.67 8.71
N ILE A 58 21.68 4.57 9.21
CA ILE A 58 22.98 4.61 9.91
C ILE A 58 24.07 5.15 8.99
N ALA A 59 24.12 4.71 7.72
CA ALA A 59 25.09 5.23 6.76
C ALA A 59 24.94 6.75 6.52
N MET A 60 23.71 7.27 6.45
CA MET A 60 23.44 8.71 6.34
C MET A 60 23.85 9.51 7.59
N LEU A 61 23.74 8.91 8.78
CA LEU A 61 24.05 9.58 10.05
C LEU A 61 25.54 9.63 10.34
N PHE A 62 26.27 8.55 10.02
CA PHE A 62 27.68 8.37 10.40
C PHE A 62 28.67 8.57 9.24
N GLY A 63 28.20 8.93 8.04
CA GLY A 63 29.06 9.47 6.97
C GLY A 63 29.99 8.48 6.30
N THR A 64 29.74 7.17 6.37
CA THR A 64 30.39 6.20 5.48
C THR A 64 30.08 6.61 4.04
N ASN A 65 31.06 6.64 3.11
CA ASN A 65 30.95 7.05 1.70
C ASN A 65 29.68 6.51 0.99
N TYR A 66 28.55 7.14 1.26
CA TYR A 66 27.25 6.71 0.79
C TYR A 66 26.95 7.60 -0.41
N SER A 67 27.20 7.09 -1.60
CA SER A 67 26.69 7.72 -2.80
C SER A 67 25.16 7.67 -2.71
N PHE A 68 24.53 8.78 -2.33
CA PHE A 68 23.09 8.92 -2.36
C PHE A 68 22.68 8.87 -3.83
N ARG A 69 22.36 7.67 -4.32
CA ARG A 69 22.00 7.46 -5.72
C ARG A 69 20.56 7.93 -5.93
N TRP A 70 20.39 9.23 -6.14
CA TRP A 70 19.17 9.77 -6.72
C TRP A 70 19.01 9.20 -8.13
N GLY A 71 17.80 8.73 -8.47
CA GLY A 71 17.48 8.33 -9.85
C GLY A 71 17.86 6.90 -10.26
N THR A 72 18.47 6.08 -9.39
CA THR A 72 18.66 4.64 -9.70
C THR A 72 17.43 3.79 -9.47
N GLY A 73 16.29 4.38 -9.10
CA GLY A 73 15.05 3.66 -8.75
C GLY A 73 15.16 2.70 -7.58
N ILE A 74 16.21 2.83 -6.75
CA ILE A 74 16.33 2.09 -5.50
C ILE A 74 15.23 2.63 -4.58
N ASN A 75 14.16 1.84 -4.48
CA ASN A 75 12.91 2.16 -3.81
C ASN A 75 13.10 2.41 -2.30
N ASP A 76 14.31 2.23 -1.75
CA ASP A 76 14.59 2.08 -0.31
C ASP A 76 15.30 3.25 0.37
N ASN A 77 15.62 4.34 -0.34
CA ASN A 77 16.34 5.49 0.24
C ASN A 77 15.43 6.62 0.75
N GLY A 78 14.21 6.73 0.22
CA GLY A 78 13.29 7.80 0.59
C GLY A 78 12.83 7.74 2.05
N LEU A 79 12.55 6.54 2.56
CA LEU A 79 12.13 6.37 3.95
C LEU A 79 13.26 6.66 4.94
N PRO A 80 14.48 6.10 4.79
CA PRO A 80 15.64 6.48 5.60
C PRO A 80 15.89 7.99 5.63
N PHE A 81 15.74 8.67 4.49
CA PHE A 81 15.93 10.11 4.42
C PHE A 81 14.90 10.89 5.27
N ILE A 82 13.63 10.46 5.28
CA ILE A 82 12.61 11.06 6.16
C ILE A 82 12.99 10.88 7.63
N TYR A 83 13.43 9.68 8.02
CA TYR A 83 13.85 9.41 9.40
C TYR A 83 15.13 10.16 9.77
N PHE A 84 16.07 10.32 8.85
CA PHE A 84 17.27 11.14 9.02
C PHE A 84 16.89 12.60 9.32
N LEU A 85 15.97 13.19 8.54
CA LEU A 85 15.48 14.55 8.79
C LEU A 85 14.77 14.66 10.15
N LEU A 86 13.92 13.70 10.51
CA LEU A 86 13.26 13.68 11.82
C LEU A 86 14.28 13.68 12.95
N ILE A 87 15.27 12.80 12.89
CA ILE A 87 16.32 12.69 13.90
C ILE A 87 17.12 13.99 14.01
N LYS A 88 17.49 14.61 12.88
CA LYS A 88 18.25 15.87 12.87
C LYS A 88 17.43 17.05 13.40
N VAL A 89 16.18 17.18 12.99
CA VAL A 89 15.29 18.28 13.41
C VAL A 89 14.99 18.21 14.91
N PHE A 90 14.75 17.01 15.44
CA PHE A 90 14.39 16.81 16.85
C PHE A 90 15.58 16.46 17.75
N SER A 91 16.81 16.39 17.20
CA SER A 91 18.03 16.05 17.94
C SER A 91 17.86 14.77 18.79
N LEU A 92 17.29 13.73 18.19
CA LEU A 92 16.96 12.48 18.89
C LEU A 92 18.21 11.61 19.09
N GLU A 93 18.34 11.01 20.27
CA GLU A 93 19.38 10.02 20.55
C GLU A 93 19.13 8.72 19.78
N ILE A 94 20.21 8.16 19.24
CA ILE A 94 20.15 7.05 18.30
C ILE A 94 20.74 5.82 18.97
N ASN A 95 19.86 4.88 19.31
CA ASN A 95 20.21 3.50 19.52
C ASN A 95 19.15 2.61 18.84
N GLU A 96 19.43 1.32 18.73
CA GLU A 96 18.55 0.37 18.03
C GLU A 96 17.12 0.37 18.59
N VAL A 97 16.99 0.50 19.91
CA VAL A 97 15.70 0.50 20.62
C VAL A 97 14.95 1.82 20.39
N SER A 98 15.64 2.96 20.44
CA SER A 98 15.04 4.28 20.28
C SER A 98 14.48 4.46 18.88
N ILE A 99 15.15 3.97 17.84
CA ILE A 99 14.64 4.00 16.47
C ILE A 99 13.32 3.23 16.34
N VAL A 100 13.18 2.09 17.00
CA VAL A 100 11.95 1.29 16.97
C VAL A 100 10.78 2.06 17.59
N TYR A 101 10.98 2.72 18.75
CA TYR A 101 9.96 3.55 19.38
C TYR A 101 9.64 4.83 18.59
N ILE A 102 10.65 5.51 18.06
CA ILE A 102 10.48 6.71 17.21
C ILE A 102 9.65 6.33 15.98
N SER A 103 9.97 5.20 15.35
CA SER A 103 9.22 4.71 14.19
C SER A 103 7.77 4.39 14.53
N TYR A 104 7.53 3.71 15.65
CA TYR A 104 6.19 3.43 16.13
C TYR A 104 5.36 4.70 16.33
N LEU A 105 5.91 5.70 17.02
CA LEU A 105 5.23 6.97 17.28
C LEU A 105 4.97 7.73 15.97
N PHE A 106 5.98 7.82 15.10
CA PHE A 106 5.85 8.48 13.81
C PHE A 106 4.76 7.83 12.94
N ASN A 107 4.81 6.52 12.75
CA ASN A 107 3.83 5.78 11.95
C ASN A 107 2.42 5.92 12.53
N SER A 108 2.28 5.88 13.86
CA SER A 108 0.99 6.07 14.54
C SER A 108 0.40 7.46 14.26
N CYS A 109 1.22 8.51 14.33
CA CYS A 109 0.81 9.87 13.97
C CYS A 109 0.38 9.97 12.50
N VAL A 110 1.11 9.33 11.58
CA VAL A 110 0.75 9.27 10.16
C VAL A 110 -0.60 8.56 9.96
N TYR A 111 -0.89 7.49 10.71
CA TYR A 111 -2.17 6.81 10.66
C TYR A 111 -3.34 7.65 11.16
N LEU A 112 -3.15 8.46 12.21
CA LEU A 112 -4.17 9.43 12.63
C LEU A 112 -4.48 10.44 11.51
N GLY A 113 -3.44 10.90 10.79
CA GLY A 113 -3.58 11.73 9.60
C GLY A 113 -4.33 11.01 8.47
N ALA A 114 -3.99 9.74 8.21
CA ALA A 114 -4.64 8.93 7.18
C ALA A 114 -6.13 8.72 7.49
N PHE A 115 -6.47 8.45 8.74
CA PHE A 115 -7.85 8.29 9.18
C PHE A 115 -8.69 9.56 8.94
N ARG A 116 -8.12 10.76 9.11
CA ARG A 116 -8.83 12.01 8.79
C ARG A 116 -9.20 12.12 7.31
N PHE A 117 -8.32 11.70 6.41
CA PHE A 117 -8.66 11.65 4.98
C PHE A 117 -9.68 10.56 4.70
N LEU A 118 -9.55 9.40 5.34
CA LEU A 118 -10.50 8.30 5.21
C LEU A 118 -11.92 8.73 5.60
N ASP A 119 -12.10 9.37 6.76
CA ASP A 119 -13.40 9.85 7.22
C ASP A 119 -14.01 10.86 6.23
N LYS A 120 -13.20 11.80 5.72
CA LYS A 120 -13.62 12.73 4.66
C LYS A 120 -14.02 12.04 3.37
N ILE A 121 -13.26 11.03 2.93
CA ILE A 121 -13.58 10.24 1.73
C ILE A 121 -14.95 9.57 1.89
N PHE A 122 -15.17 8.90 3.02
CA PHE A 122 -16.41 8.17 3.25
C PHE A 122 -17.62 9.11 3.36
N ILE A 123 -17.48 10.23 4.09
CA ILE A 123 -18.56 11.20 4.25
C ILE A 123 -18.83 11.97 2.96
N GLU A 124 -17.80 12.57 2.36
CA GLU A 124 -17.98 13.55 1.29
C GLU A 124 -18.00 12.96 -0.12
N ILE A 125 -17.35 11.81 -0.34
CA ILE A 125 -17.31 11.16 -1.65
C ILE A 125 -18.34 10.02 -1.70
N PHE A 126 -18.34 9.15 -0.70
CA PHE A 126 -19.23 7.98 -0.69
C PHE A 126 -20.61 8.22 -0.05
N GLY A 127 -20.77 9.29 0.74
CA GLY A 127 -22.06 9.67 1.34
C GLY A 127 -22.48 8.82 2.55
N PHE A 128 -21.53 8.19 3.25
CA PHE A 128 -21.82 7.45 4.48
C PHE A 128 -20.65 7.47 5.47
N LYS A 129 -20.94 7.22 6.74
CA LYS A 129 -19.93 7.19 7.82
C LYS A 129 -19.45 5.77 8.06
N ILE A 130 -18.18 5.61 8.40
CA ILE A 130 -17.61 4.35 8.89
C ILE A 130 -17.31 4.43 10.37
N HIS A 131 -17.35 3.29 11.05
CA HIS A 131 -16.94 3.20 12.44
C HIS A 131 -15.40 3.28 12.54
N PRO A 132 -14.82 4.12 13.42
CA PRO A 132 -13.36 4.29 13.52
C PRO A 132 -12.59 2.98 13.78
N ALA A 133 -13.19 2.06 14.54
CA ALA A 133 -12.64 0.74 14.80
C ALA A 133 -12.32 -0.07 13.52
N PHE A 134 -13.04 0.17 12.42
CA PHE A 134 -12.77 -0.50 11.13
C PHE A 134 -11.36 -0.20 10.61
N PHE A 135 -10.85 0.98 10.91
CA PHE A 135 -9.49 1.40 10.56
C PHE A 135 -8.49 1.03 11.65
N PHE A 136 -8.76 1.45 12.89
CA PHE A 136 -7.80 1.37 13.99
C PHE A 136 -7.58 -0.04 14.54
N LEU A 137 -8.57 -0.93 14.47
CA LEU A 137 -8.44 -2.33 14.89
C LEU A 137 -8.05 -3.25 13.74
N ASN A 138 -7.72 -2.69 12.57
CA ASN A 138 -7.25 -3.49 11.45
C ASN A 138 -5.85 -4.06 11.79
N PRO A 139 -5.66 -5.39 11.78
CA PRO A 139 -4.37 -6.01 12.07
C PRO A 139 -3.22 -5.52 11.18
N ALA A 140 -3.49 -5.12 9.93
CA ALA A 140 -2.48 -4.52 9.06
C ALA A 140 -2.03 -3.14 9.53
N VAL A 141 -2.92 -2.32 10.09
CA VAL A 141 -2.57 -1.01 10.66
C VAL A 141 -1.71 -1.20 11.91
N ILE A 142 -2.02 -2.18 12.75
CA ILE A 142 -1.20 -2.54 13.92
C ILE A 142 0.18 -3.05 13.49
N TYR A 143 0.22 -4.00 12.54
CA TYR A 143 1.46 -4.60 12.04
C TYR A 143 2.39 -3.57 11.38
N TYR A 144 1.85 -2.72 10.51
CA TYR A 144 2.65 -1.74 9.77
C TYR A 144 2.96 -0.48 10.57
N SER A 145 2.36 -0.29 11.74
CA SER A 145 2.78 0.78 12.66
C SER A 145 4.15 0.53 13.27
N GLN A 146 4.63 -0.71 13.24
CA GLN A 146 5.89 -1.11 13.86
C GLN A 146 7.09 -0.85 12.95
N MET A 147 8.21 -0.45 13.57
CA MET A 147 9.51 -0.21 12.93
C MET A 147 9.43 0.77 11.74
N MET A 148 10.56 1.04 11.07
CA MET A 148 10.53 1.92 9.90
C MET A 148 9.70 1.26 8.79
N ASN A 149 8.60 1.89 8.41
CA ASN A 149 7.68 1.35 7.42
C ASN A 149 7.19 2.41 6.43
N LYS A 150 7.08 2.03 5.15
CA LYS A 150 6.57 2.90 4.08
C LYS A 150 5.04 2.88 3.96
N GLU A 151 4.39 1.83 4.46
CA GLU A 151 2.94 1.65 4.29
C GLU A 151 2.12 2.76 4.97
N PRO A 152 2.44 3.25 6.17
CA PRO A 152 1.70 4.37 6.77
C PRO A 152 1.73 5.63 5.90
N ILE A 153 2.91 6.02 5.41
CA ILE A 153 3.07 7.20 4.55
C ILE A 153 2.36 7.00 3.21
N SER A 154 2.51 5.80 2.63
CA SER A 154 1.86 5.45 1.37
C SER A 154 0.33 5.52 1.49
N LEU A 155 -0.23 4.97 2.58
CA LEU A 155 -1.66 5.02 2.85
C LEU A 155 -2.16 6.47 3.00
N PHE A 156 -1.45 7.29 3.78
CA PHE A 156 -1.77 8.70 3.97
C PHE A 156 -1.81 9.47 2.65
N LEU A 157 -0.77 9.34 1.82
CA LEU A 157 -0.66 10.06 0.55
C LEU A 157 -1.61 9.52 -0.53
N VAL A 158 -1.91 8.22 -0.54
CA VAL A 158 -2.93 7.65 -1.44
C VAL A 158 -4.32 8.14 -1.07
N PHE A 159 -4.68 8.19 0.22
CA PHE A 159 -5.95 8.78 0.63
C PHE A 159 -6.03 10.28 0.34
N GLY A 160 -4.97 11.03 0.62
CA GLY A 160 -4.90 12.45 0.29
C GLY A 160 -5.08 12.70 -1.21
N SER A 161 -4.32 12.00 -2.05
CA SER A 161 -4.40 12.12 -3.51
C SER A 161 -5.75 11.70 -4.07
N PHE A 162 -6.35 10.62 -3.58
CA PHE A 162 -7.71 10.22 -3.96
C PHE A 162 -8.74 11.29 -3.61
N TYR A 163 -8.69 11.80 -2.38
CA TYR A 163 -9.60 12.87 -1.93
C TYR A 163 -9.46 14.12 -2.81
N TYR A 164 -8.23 14.56 -3.07
CA TYR A 164 -7.97 15.73 -3.90
C TYR A 164 -8.31 15.50 -5.37
N PHE A 165 -8.13 14.28 -5.89
CA PHE A 165 -8.54 13.90 -7.23
C PHE A 165 -10.06 14.03 -7.41
N CYS A 166 -10.86 13.44 -6.51
CA CYS A 166 -12.32 13.53 -6.56
C CYS A 166 -12.83 14.96 -6.36
N LYS A 167 -12.13 15.78 -5.56
CA LYS A 167 -12.45 17.20 -5.36
C LYS A 167 -11.84 18.13 -6.43
N LYS A 168 -11.15 17.59 -7.44
CA LYS A 168 -10.47 18.33 -8.52
C LYS A 168 -9.47 19.39 -8.00
N ARG A 169 -8.84 19.13 -6.84
CA ARG A 169 -7.81 19.99 -6.22
C ARG A 169 -6.42 19.57 -6.69
N TRP A 170 -6.13 19.89 -7.94
CA TRP A 170 -4.93 19.43 -8.67
C TRP A 170 -3.61 19.77 -7.99
N VAL A 171 -3.45 21.00 -7.48
CA VAL A 171 -2.19 21.44 -6.83
C VAL A 171 -1.82 20.55 -5.63
N TRP A 172 -2.81 20.24 -4.78
CA TRP A 172 -2.62 19.38 -3.61
C TRP A 172 -2.38 17.93 -3.99
N MET A 173 -3.04 17.45 -5.06
CA MET A 173 -2.77 16.13 -5.62
C MET A 173 -1.32 16.03 -6.14
N GLY A 174 -0.84 17.06 -6.85
CA GLY A 174 0.54 17.16 -7.33
C GLY A 174 1.57 17.11 -6.19
N MET A 175 1.31 17.81 -5.08
CA MET A 175 2.17 17.71 -3.89
C MET A 175 2.18 16.29 -3.29
N CYS A 176 1.02 15.63 -3.18
CA CYS A 176 0.97 14.25 -2.72
C CYS A 176 1.78 13.30 -3.64
N ILE A 177 1.69 13.50 -4.95
CA ILE A 177 2.44 12.72 -5.95
C ILE A 177 3.95 12.89 -5.78
N LEU A 178 4.43 14.12 -5.62
CA LEU A 178 5.85 14.42 -5.48
C LEU A 178 6.44 13.84 -4.19
N ILE A 179 5.72 13.93 -3.08
CA ILE A 179 6.19 13.35 -1.82
C ILE A 179 6.16 11.81 -1.93
N LEU A 180 5.13 11.25 -2.55
CA LEU A 180 4.99 9.81 -2.68
C LEU A 180 6.03 9.20 -3.63
N SER A 181 6.45 9.92 -4.67
CA SER A 181 7.50 9.44 -5.57
C SER A 181 8.85 9.30 -4.87
N VAL A 182 9.14 10.12 -3.86
CA VAL A 182 10.35 9.99 -3.02
C VAL A 182 10.30 8.72 -2.17
N VAL A 183 9.16 8.45 -1.54
CA VAL A 183 9.02 7.31 -0.61
C VAL A 183 8.82 5.99 -1.35
N ARG A 184 8.06 6.03 -2.45
CA ARG A 184 7.66 4.88 -3.26
C ARG A 184 7.40 5.33 -4.69
N VAL A 185 8.45 5.36 -5.50
CA VAL A 185 8.45 5.82 -6.91
C VAL A 185 7.27 5.25 -7.71
N HIS A 186 7.00 3.95 -7.54
CA HIS A 186 5.89 3.24 -8.17
C HIS A 186 4.53 3.91 -7.97
N TYR A 187 4.25 4.40 -6.76
CA TYR A 187 2.97 5.05 -6.46
C TYR A 187 2.93 6.52 -6.87
N GLY A 188 4.06 7.23 -6.80
CA GLY A 188 4.14 8.59 -7.31
C GLY A 188 3.80 8.65 -8.80
N CYS A 189 4.41 7.77 -9.59
CA CYS A 189 4.13 7.67 -11.02
C CYS A 189 2.70 7.20 -11.31
N LEU A 190 2.15 6.30 -10.49
CA LEU A 190 0.76 5.86 -10.57
C LEU A 190 -0.21 7.03 -10.42
N LEU A 191 -0.02 7.86 -9.39
CA LEU A 191 -0.88 8.99 -9.13
C LEU A 191 -0.70 10.11 -10.16
N MET A 192 0.50 10.25 -10.75
CA MET A 192 0.74 11.16 -11.87
C MET A 192 -0.10 10.79 -13.10
N LEU A 193 -0.30 9.49 -13.36
CA LEU A 193 -1.17 9.02 -14.43
C LEU A 193 -2.66 9.32 -14.16
N CYS A 194 -3.12 9.16 -12.91
CA CYS A 194 -4.45 9.62 -12.50
C CYS A 194 -4.60 11.13 -12.67
N PHE A 195 -3.56 11.91 -12.33
CA PHE A 195 -3.55 13.36 -12.50
C PHE A 195 -3.73 13.75 -13.98
N LEU A 196 -2.92 13.18 -14.87
CA LEU A 196 -2.99 13.45 -16.31
C LEU A 196 -4.29 12.95 -16.95
N GLY A 197 -4.79 11.77 -16.56
CA GLY A 197 -6.07 11.23 -17.04
C GLY A 197 -7.28 12.02 -16.55
N GLY A 198 -7.20 12.62 -15.36
CA GLY A 198 -8.26 13.46 -14.79
C GLY A 198 -8.39 14.85 -15.42
N PHE A 199 -7.34 15.36 -16.06
CA PHE A 199 -7.33 16.67 -16.70
C PHE A 199 -8.07 16.73 -18.04
N HIS A 200 -8.17 15.60 -18.75
CA HIS A 200 -8.76 15.59 -20.09
C HIS A 200 -9.68 14.39 -20.28
N VAL A 201 -10.97 14.67 -20.47
CA VAL A 201 -11.99 13.66 -20.76
C VAL A 201 -11.99 13.38 -22.27
N LYS A 202 -11.82 12.11 -22.64
CA LYS A 202 -12.03 11.45 -23.95
C LYS A 202 -10.91 11.37 -25.01
N LYS A 203 -9.85 12.20 -25.02
CA LYS A 203 -8.72 12.05 -25.98
C LYS A 203 -7.41 11.48 -25.40
N THR A 204 -7.41 11.16 -24.11
CA THR A 204 -6.20 10.88 -23.32
C THR A 204 -5.89 9.41 -23.14
N TYR A 205 -6.80 8.48 -23.39
CA TYR A 205 -6.51 7.05 -23.17
C TYR A 205 -5.26 6.58 -23.93
N ALA A 206 -5.05 7.04 -25.17
CA ALA A 206 -3.85 6.75 -25.94
C ALA A 206 -2.59 7.38 -25.33
N ILE A 207 -2.67 8.63 -24.86
CA ILE A 207 -1.53 9.34 -24.24
C ILE A 207 -1.18 8.74 -22.88
N THR A 208 -2.19 8.41 -22.07
CA THR A 208 -2.04 7.71 -20.79
C THR A 208 -1.44 6.32 -21.02
N LEU A 209 -1.86 5.60 -22.05
CA LEU A 209 -1.31 4.29 -22.40
C LEU A 209 0.13 4.37 -22.92
N ILE A 210 0.46 5.37 -23.74
CA ILE A 210 1.84 5.67 -24.16
C ILE A 210 2.71 6.00 -22.94
N TYR A 211 2.20 6.79 -22.00
CA TYR A 211 2.94 7.15 -20.78
C TYR A 211 3.10 5.95 -19.83
N VAL A 212 2.10 5.08 -19.73
CA VAL A 212 2.19 3.78 -19.02
C VAL A 212 3.28 2.92 -19.67
N ILE A 213 3.31 2.80 -20.99
CA ILE A 213 4.33 2.02 -21.71
C ILE A 213 5.72 2.62 -21.50
N LEU A 214 5.89 3.94 -21.65
CA LEU A 214 7.15 4.64 -21.38
C LEU A 214 7.60 4.46 -19.93
N PHE A 215 6.68 4.55 -18.97
CA PHE A 215 6.97 4.33 -17.56
C PHE A 215 7.43 2.89 -17.31
N LEU A 216 6.79 1.89 -17.91
CA LEU A 216 7.19 0.50 -17.79
C LEU A 216 8.56 0.23 -18.42
N ILE A 217 8.84 0.85 -19.56
CA ILE A 217 10.16 0.77 -20.20
C ILE A 217 11.23 1.37 -19.30
N VAL A 218 11.00 2.57 -18.75
CA VAL A 218 11.96 3.25 -17.86
C VAL A 218 12.15 2.46 -16.56
N GLN A 219 11.07 1.97 -15.94
CA GLN A 219 11.16 1.12 -14.76
C GLN A 219 11.92 -0.18 -15.04
N ASN A 220 11.62 -0.87 -16.14
CA ASN A 220 12.30 -2.11 -16.50
C ASN A 220 13.78 -1.87 -16.81
N PHE A 221 14.13 -0.73 -17.43
CA PHE A 221 15.52 -0.35 -17.67
C PHE A 221 16.27 -0.12 -16.36
N ILE A 222 15.65 0.64 -15.44
CA ILE A 222 16.16 0.87 -14.09
C ILE A 222 16.32 -0.45 -13.32
N PHE A 223 15.38 -1.39 -13.45
CA PHE A 223 15.43 -2.69 -12.78
C PHE A 223 16.48 -3.64 -13.37
N ARG A 224 16.73 -3.60 -14.68
CA ARG A 224 17.73 -4.45 -15.33
C ARG A 224 19.15 -4.17 -14.80
N ASP A 225 19.42 -2.91 -14.45
CA ASP A 225 20.72 -2.49 -13.92
C ASP A 225 20.85 -2.70 -12.39
N GLN A 226 19.81 -3.22 -11.72
CA GLN A 226 19.76 -3.45 -10.26
C GLN A 226 20.08 -4.90 -9.84
N ASP A 227 20.93 -5.62 -10.57
CA ASP A 227 21.36 -7.02 -10.33
C ASP A 227 21.84 -7.35 -8.88
N TYR A 228 21.88 -6.38 -7.97
CA TYR A 228 22.51 -6.44 -6.66
C TYR A 228 21.55 -6.48 -5.44
N LEU A 229 20.23 -6.32 -5.58
CA LEU A 229 19.35 -6.07 -4.41
C LEU A 229 18.33 -7.17 -4.07
N PHE A 230 18.10 -8.14 -4.96
CA PHE A 230 17.20 -9.26 -4.68
C PHE A 230 18.00 -10.55 -4.68
N VAL A 231 18.18 -11.15 -3.50
CA VAL A 231 18.62 -12.54 -3.42
C VAL A 231 17.52 -13.38 -4.07
N ASP A 232 17.82 -14.04 -5.19
CA ASP A 232 16.89 -14.87 -5.98
C ASP A 232 16.09 -15.88 -5.12
N SER A 233 16.58 -16.21 -3.93
CA SER A 233 15.92 -17.06 -2.93
C SER A 233 14.62 -16.49 -2.30
N GLN A 234 14.32 -15.20 -2.46
CA GLN A 234 13.13 -14.55 -1.85
C GLN A 234 12.01 -14.23 -2.86
N ILE A 235 12.24 -14.48 -4.14
CA ILE A 235 11.20 -14.39 -5.16
C ILE A 235 10.38 -15.67 -5.04
N ASN A 236 9.21 -15.55 -4.41
CA ASN A 236 8.27 -16.66 -4.20
C ASN A 236 8.20 -17.59 -5.41
N LEU A 237 8.45 -18.88 -5.17
CA LEU A 237 8.27 -20.00 -6.11
C LEU A 237 6.95 -19.84 -6.90
N GLY A 238 7.02 -19.84 -8.24
CA GLY A 238 5.84 -19.90 -9.11
C GLY A 238 5.83 -18.84 -10.23
N PHE A 239 4.64 -18.41 -10.64
CA PHE A 239 4.43 -17.56 -11.82
C PHE A 239 5.12 -16.18 -11.72
N THR A 240 5.27 -15.62 -10.51
CA THR A 240 6.04 -14.39 -10.28
C THR A 240 7.52 -14.51 -10.64
N SER A 241 8.13 -15.68 -10.42
CA SER A 241 9.54 -15.89 -10.79
C SER A 241 9.70 -15.98 -12.31
N VAL A 242 8.75 -16.60 -13.01
CA VAL A 242 8.72 -16.63 -14.49
C VAL A 242 8.61 -15.22 -15.07
N ILE A 243 7.71 -14.39 -14.53
CA ILE A 243 7.56 -13.00 -14.94
C ILE A 243 8.82 -12.20 -14.63
N TYR A 244 9.44 -12.42 -13.47
CA TYR A 244 10.68 -11.77 -13.08
C TYR A 244 11.83 -12.12 -14.03
N SER A 245 12.06 -13.41 -14.31
CA SER A 245 13.09 -13.87 -15.24
C SER A 245 12.87 -13.29 -16.65
N LEU A 246 11.63 -13.30 -17.15
CA LEU A 246 11.31 -12.73 -18.45
C LEU A 246 11.46 -11.21 -18.49
N ASN A 247 11.18 -10.50 -17.39
CA ASN A 247 11.49 -9.07 -17.30
C ASN A 247 13.00 -8.80 -17.25
N LYS A 248 13.77 -9.65 -16.58
CA LYS A 248 15.24 -9.54 -16.52
C LYS A 248 15.87 -9.73 -17.91
N GLU A 249 15.41 -10.74 -18.65
CA GLU A 249 15.95 -11.09 -19.96
C GLU A 249 15.46 -10.16 -21.08
N SER A 250 14.16 -9.85 -21.11
CA SER A 250 13.52 -9.17 -22.26
C SER A 250 12.89 -7.82 -21.92
N GLY A 251 12.68 -7.50 -20.64
CA GLY A 251 12.02 -6.26 -20.22
C GLY A 251 10.52 -6.18 -20.56
N ILE A 252 9.90 -7.27 -21.03
CA ILE A 252 8.49 -7.28 -21.49
C ILE A 252 7.62 -8.25 -20.67
N GLY A 253 8.21 -9.04 -19.75
CA GLY A 253 7.49 -10.05 -18.96
C GLY A 253 6.25 -9.51 -18.23
N SER A 254 6.32 -8.34 -17.61
CA SER A 254 5.17 -7.73 -16.92
C SER A 254 4.10 -7.19 -17.86
N LEU A 255 4.46 -6.83 -19.09
CA LEU A 255 3.51 -6.37 -20.11
C LEU A 255 2.71 -7.55 -20.67
N ILE A 256 3.38 -8.67 -20.98
CA ILE A 256 2.74 -9.88 -21.52
C ILE A 256 1.84 -10.53 -20.48
N PHE A 257 2.29 -10.61 -19.23
CA PHE A 257 1.60 -11.33 -18.17
C PHE A 257 0.85 -10.44 -17.18
N ALA A 258 0.58 -9.18 -17.53
CA ALA A 258 -0.12 -8.23 -16.67
C ALA A 258 -1.47 -8.77 -16.14
N ILE A 259 -2.28 -9.35 -17.03
CA ILE A 259 -3.60 -9.90 -16.69
C ILE A 259 -3.46 -11.15 -15.78
N PRO A 260 -2.69 -12.18 -16.16
CA PRO A 260 -2.40 -13.32 -15.27
C PRO A 260 -1.82 -12.92 -13.91
N LYS A 261 -0.99 -11.87 -13.85
CA LYS A 261 -0.39 -11.35 -12.61
C LYS A 261 -1.42 -10.73 -11.67
N VAL A 262 -2.43 -10.03 -12.21
CA VAL A 262 -3.59 -9.55 -11.44
C VAL A 262 -4.34 -10.72 -10.82
N PHE A 263 -4.65 -11.75 -11.62
CA PHE A 263 -5.30 -12.97 -11.10
C PHE A 263 -4.43 -13.68 -10.06
N GLN A 264 -3.11 -13.71 -10.26
CA GLN A 264 -2.19 -14.25 -9.28
C GLN A 264 -2.23 -13.47 -7.97
N TYR A 265 -2.19 -12.14 -7.97
CA TYR A 265 -2.30 -11.35 -6.74
C TYR A 265 -3.63 -11.58 -6.01
N PHE A 266 -4.72 -11.74 -6.77
CA PHE A 266 -6.00 -12.12 -6.19
C PHE A 266 -5.95 -13.51 -5.57
N PHE A 267 -5.37 -14.48 -6.27
CA PHE A 267 -5.21 -15.84 -5.77
C PHE A 267 -4.30 -15.90 -4.53
N ASP A 268 -3.19 -15.17 -4.54
CA ASP A 268 -2.25 -15.08 -3.42
C ASP A 268 -2.95 -14.50 -2.19
N ASN A 269 -3.78 -13.46 -2.34
CA ASN A 269 -4.58 -12.91 -1.24
C ASN A 269 -5.62 -13.91 -0.68
N VAL A 270 -6.20 -14.76 -1.53
CA VAL A 270 -7.11 -15.82 -1.08
C VAL A 270 -6.35 -16.94 -0.39
N LYS A 271 -5.21 -17.36 -0.95
CA LYS A 271 -4.30 -18.37 -0.41
C LYS A 271 -3.78 -18.00 0.98
N VAL A 272 -3.46 -16.73 1.19
CA VAL A 272 -3.11 -16.14 2.49
C VAL A 272 -4.18 -16.45 3.56
N GLY A 273 -5.45 -16.52 3.17
CA GLY A 273 -6.56 -16.88 4.04
C GLY A 273 -6.58 -18.34 4.52
N PHE A 274 -5.83 -19.23 3.85
CA PHE A 274 -5.73 -20.66 4.19
C PHE A 274 -4.36 -21.05 4.77
N GLU A 275 -3.32 -20.24 4.54
CA GLU A 275 -1.95 -20.50 5.01
C GLU A 275 -1.54 -19.70 6.26
N PHE A 276 -2.46 -18.96 6.89
CA PHE A 276 -2.17 -18.21 8.12
C PHE A 276 -1.79 -19.11 9.31
N TYR A 277 -2.13 -20.40 9.26
CA TYR A 277 -1.72 -21.41 10.23
C TYR A 277 -1.01 -22.55 9.50
N LYS A 278 0.31 -22.62 9.64
CA LYS A 278 1.16 -23.64 9.03
C LYS A 278 2.13 -24.16 10.09
N THR A 279 2.34 -25.49 10.10
CA THR A 279 3.28 -26.17 11.02
C THR A 279 3.10 -25.80 12.51
N ALA A 280 1.83 -25.76 12.97
CA ALA A 280 1.43 -25.42 14.35
C ALA A 280 1.86 -24.02 14.83
N LYS A 281 2.06 -23.08 13.88
CA LYS A 281 2.47 -21.71 14.15
C LYS A 281 1.62 -20.73 13.35
N LEU A 282 1.42 -19.53 13.90
CA LEU A 282 0.66 -18.44 13.29
C LEU A 282 1.56 -17.57 12.42
N ASN A 283 1.18 -17.37 11.16
CA ASN A 283 1.87 -16.46 10.26
C ASN A 283 1.23 -15.06 10.33
N LEU A 284 1.87 -14.15 11.05
CA LEU A 284 1.36 -12.79 11.28
C LEU A 284 1.34 -11.95 10.00
N TYR A 285 2.27 -12.21 9.07
CA TYR A 285 2.30 -11.57 7.76
C TYR A 285 1.07 -11.92 6.90
N TYR A 286 0.46 -13.08 7.13
CA TYR A 286 -0.76 -13.52 6.45
C TYR A 286 -2.02 -13.14 7.22
N LEU A 287 -1.98 -13.24 8.55
CA LEU A 287 -3.09 -12.84 9.42
C LEU A 287 -3.50 -11.38 9.18
N LYS A 288 -2.54 -10.49 8.88
CA LYS A 288 -2.84 -9.07 8.65
C LYS A 288 -3.69 -8.80 7.40
N GLU A 289 -3.62 -9.66 6.39
CA GLU A 289 -4.38 -9.50 5.13
C GLU A 289 -5.73 -10.22 5.19
N LEU A 290 -5.94 -11.11 6.17
CA LEU A 290 -7.14 -11.95 6.28
C LEU A 290 -8.47 -11.17 6.29
N PRO A 291 -8.62 -10.06 7.04
CA PRO A 291 -9.87 -9.29 7.03
C PRO A 291 -10.21 -8.75 5.64
N PHE A 292 -9.20 -8.36 4.86
CA PHE A 292 -9.39 -7.87 3.51
C PHE A 292 -9.73 -8.99 2.53
N ALA A 293 -9.08 -10.15 2.65
CA ALA A 293 -9.39 -11.32 1.83
C ALA A 293 -10.86 -11.73 1.98
N ILE A 294 -11.35 -11.81 3.23
CA ILE A 294 -12.75 -12.14 3.53
C ILE A 294 -13.71 -11.11 2.93
N LEU A 295 -13.44 -9.82 3.13
CA LEU A 295 -14.28 -8.75 2.59
C LEU A 295 -14.29 -8.77 1.06
N PHE A 296 -13.14 -8.99 0.43
CA PHE A 296 -13.03 -9.04 -1.03
C PHE A 296 -13.81 -10.21 -1.63
N LEU A 297 -13.71 -11.41 -1.04
CA LEU A 297 -14.51 -12.58 -1.44
C LEU A 297 -16.01 -12.25 -1.43
N GLY A 298 -16.49 -11.53 -0.41
CA GLY A 298 -17.87 -11.05 -0.31
C GLY A 298 -18.30 -10.06 -1.41
N PHE A 299 -17.35 -9.40 -2.08
CA PHE A 299 -17.61 -8.42 -3.14
C PHE A 299 -17.29 -8.91 -4.55
N ILE A 300 -16.86 -10.17 -4.75
CA ILE A 300 -16.62 -10.76 -6.09
C ILE A 300 -17.79 -10.54 -7.06
N PRO A 301 -19.07 -10.74 -6.69
CA PRO A 301 -20.18 -10.51 -7.60
C PRO A 301 -20.29 -9.04 -8.07
N VAL A 302 -19.91 -8.11 -7.21
CA VAL A 302 -19.89 -6.67 -7.55
C VAL A 302 -18.73 -6.36 -8.49
N VAL A 303 -17.55 -6.92 -8.23
CA VAL A 303 -16.38 -6.79 -9.12
C VAL A 303 -16.71 -7.26 -10.53
N LEU A 304 -17.31 -8.45 -10.68
CA LEU A 304 -17.71 -8.97 -11.99
C LEU A 304 -18.71 -8.06 -12.71
N LYS A 305 -19.73 -7.57 -12.00
CA LYS A 305 -20.71 -6.62 -12.58
C LYS A 305 -20.06 -5.31 -13.02
N VAL A 306 -19.07 -4.82 -12.26
CA VAL A 306 -18.33 -3.60 -12.58
C VAL A 306 -17.47 -3.78 -13.83
N LEU A 307 -16.79 -4.94 -13.96
CA LEU A 307 -15.98 -5.26 -15.14
C LEU A 307 -16.85 -5.38 -16.40
N LEU A 308 -18.00 -6.06 -16.31
CA LEU A 308 -18.91 -6.25 -17.45
C LEU A 308 -19.55 -4.93 -17.93
N ASN A 309 -19.77 -3.97 -17.03
CA ASN A 309 -20.45 -2.71 -17.33
C ASN A 309 -19.54 -1.48 -17.19
N TYR A 310 -18.22 -1.67 -17.36
CA TYR A 310 -17.20 -0.67 -17.02
C TYR A 310 -17.47 0.70 -17.68
N ASN A 311 -17.70 0.72 -19.00
CA ASN A 311 -17.93 1.95 -19.76
C ASN A 311 -19.19 2.70 -19.30
N VAL A 312 -20.23 1.97 -18.91
CA VAL A 312 -21.49 2.56 -18.42
C VAL A 312 -21.27 3.18 -17.04
N LEU A 313 -20.55 2.50 -16.16
CA LEU A 313 -20.28 2.96 -14.79
C LEU A 313 -19.28 4.12 -14.74
N LEU A 314 -18.34 4.18 -15.67
CA LEU A 314 -17.38 5.27 -15.78
C LEU A 314 -18.04 6.62 -16.14
N ASN A 315 -19.19 6.59 -16.81
CA ASN A 315 -19.97 7.79 -17.13
C ASN A 315 -20.97 8.19 -16.04
N ARG A 316 -21.04 7.48 -14.91
CA ARG A 316 -21.91 7.82 -13.77
C ARG A 316 -21.22 8.74 -12.77
N LYS A 317 -21.99 9.21 -11.78
CA LYS A 317 -21.55 10.10 -10.68
C LYS A 317 -20.30 9.61 -9.93
N ASN A 318 -20.08 8.28 -9.84
CA ASN A 318 -18.91 7.68 -9.19
C ASN A 318 -17.80 7.28 -10.19
N GLY A 319 -17.86 7.78 -11.43
CA GLY A 319 -16.92 7.43 -12.51
C GLY A 319 -15.47 7.81 -12.19
N ASP A 320 -15.25 8.96 -11.55
CA ASP A 320 -13.93 9.39 -11.08
C ASP A 320 -13.33 8.37 -10.09
N VAL A 321 -14.14 7.86 -9.15
CA VAL A 321 -13.68 6.86 -8.17
C VAL A 321 -13.27 5.57 -8.88
N LEU A 322 -14.10 5.11 -9.83
CA LEU A 322 -13.82 3.92 -10.60
C LEU A 322 -12.55 4.07 -11.45
N LEU A 323 -12.35 5.24 -12.08
CA LEU A 323 -11.16 5.56 -12.87
C LEU A 323 -9.89 5.55 -12.02
N PHE A 324 -9.93 6.11 -10.81
CA PHE A 324 -8.80 6.06 -9.90
C PHE A 324 -8.47 4.62 -9.49
N ILE A 325 -9.51 3.83 -9.15
CA ILE A 325 -9.35 2.44 -8.75
C ILE A 325 -8.72 1.60 -9.87
N THR A 326 -9.26 1.69 -11.08
CA THR A 326 -8.78 0.88 -12.21
C THR A 326 -7.38 1.28 -12.64
N THR A 327 -7.07 2.57 -12.64
CA THR A 327 -5.72 3.07 -12.94
C THR A 327 -4.72 2.56 -11.91
N PHE A 328 -5.09 2.57 -10.62
CA PHE A 328 -4.23 2.08 -9.55
C PHE A 328 -3.95 0.58 -9.65
N VAL A 329 -5.00 -0.23 -9.91
CA VAL A 329 -4.87 -1.68 -10.07
C VAL A 329 -4.07 -2.05 -11.33
N PHE A 330 -4.33 -1.36 -12.45
CA PHE A 330 -3.65 -1.61 -13.72
C PHE A 330 -2.14 -1.36 -13.63
N ILE A 331 -1.72 -0.31 -12.92
CA ILE A 331 -0.29 0.03 -12.80
C ILE A 331 0.42 -0.90 -11.83
N ILE A 332 -0.26 -1.33 -10.76
CA ILE A 332 0.25 -2.40 -9.88
C ILE A 332 0.44 -3.71 -10.65
N ALA A 333 -0.51 -4.07 -11.52
CA ALA A 333 -0.41 -5.22 -12.39
C ALA A 333 0.83 -5.19 -13.28
N LEU A 334 1.12 -4.01 -13.84
CA LEU A 334 2.19 -3.84 -14.81
C LEU A 334 3.57 -3.68 -14.18
N SER A 335 3.65 -3.35 -12.89
CA SER A 335 4.95 -3.16 -12.23
C SER A 335 5.63 -4.51 -11.94
N PRO A 336 6.94 -4.66 -12.23
CA PRO A 336 7.65 -5.95 -12.15
C PRO A 336 7.76 -6.52 -10.73
N ILE A 337 7.91 -5.69 -9.69
CA ILE A 337 8.29 -6.11 -8.32
C ILE A 337 7.16 -5.88 -7.30
N VAL A 338 5.90 -5.94 -7.73
CA VAL A 338 4.80 -5.67 -6.81
C VAL A 338 4.41 -6.94 -6.07
N HIS A 339 4.25 -6.84 -4.76
CA HIS A 339 3.64 -7.87 -3.92
C HIS A 339 2.19 -7.48 -3.63
N SER A 340 1.34 -8.45 -3.25
CA SER A 340 -0.06 -8.17 -2.92
C SER A 340 -0.26 -7.11 -1.84
N ARG A 341 0.74 -6.91 -0.95
CA ARG A 341 0.76 -5.83 0.07
C ARG A 341 0.56 -4.42 -0.51
N TYR A 342 0.92 -4.20 -1.77
CA TYR A 342 0.76 -2.90 -2.42
C TYR A 342 -0.71 -2.57 -2.76
N LEU A 343 -1.64 -3.51 -2.56
CA LEU A 343 -3.06 -3.22 -2.62
C LEU A 343 -3.59 -2.62 -1.30
N PHE A 344 -2.81 -2.69 -0.21
CA PHE A 344 -3.20 -2.18 1.11
C PHE A 344 -3.78 -0.74 1.07
N PRO A 345 -3.15 0.23 0.37
CA PRO A 345 -3.66 1.59 0.33
C PRO A 345 -4.99 1.77 -0.40
N ILE A 346 -5.31 0.90 -1.35
CA ILE A 346 -6.54 1.02 -2.14
C ILE A 346 -7.70 0.22 -1.54
N HIS A 347 -7.44 -0.77 -0.68
CA HIS A 347 -8.49 -1.62 -0.12
C HIS A 347 -9.65 -0.83 0.51
N TYR A 348 -9.35 0.21 1.29
CA TYR A 348 -10.39 1.04 1.91
C TYR A 348 -11.24 1.80 0.88
N ILE A 349 -10.63 2.28 -0.21
CA ILE A 349 -11.31 2.98 -1.30
C ILE A 349 -12.21 2.00 -2.08
N LEU A 350 -11.70 0.79 -2.37
CA LEU A 350 -12.45 -0.30 -2.99
C LEU A 350 -13.69 -0.66 -2.17
N LEU A 351 -13.53 -0.84 -0.85
CA LEU A 351 -14.64 -1.12 0.05
C LEU A 351 -15.68 0.01 0.04
N GLY A 352 -15.22 1.26 0.13
CA GLY A 352 -16.11 2.42 0.04
C GLY A 352 -16.92 2.44 -1.25
N TYR A 353 -16.28 2.15 -2.38
CA TYR A 353 -16.94 2.05 -3.68
C TYR A 353 -17.98 0.93 -3.72
N PHE A 354 -17.65 -0.28 -3.22
CA PHE A 354 -18.59 -1.40 -3.23
C PHE A 354 -19.79 -1.18 -2.31
N PHE A 355 -19.60 -0.60 -1.13
CA PHE A 355 -20.70 -0.24 -0.24
C PHE A 355 -21.59 0.84 -0.86
N SER A 356 -20.99 1.86 -1.47
CA SER A 356 -21.74 2.90 -2.20
C SER A 356 -22.55 2.32 -3.36
N TYR A 357 -21.95 1.42 -4.15
CA TYR A 357 -22.61 0.72 -5.24
C TYR A 357 -23.80 -0.12 -4.76
N LYS A 358 -23.60 -0.95 -3.73
CA LYS A 358 -24.67 -1.79 -3.15
C LYS A 358 -25.84 -0.95 -2.61
N ARG A 359 -25.54 0.20 -2.00
CA ARG A 359 -26.57 1.13 -1.51
C ARG A 359 -27.35 1.77 -2.65
N SER A 360 -26.67 2.19 -3.73
CA SER A 360 -27.33 2.74 -4.92
C SER A 360 -28.25 1.71 -5.59
N CYS A 361 -27.86 0.43 -5.64
CA CYS A 361 -28.72 -0.62 -6.19
C CYS A 361 -29.96 -0.89 -5.34
N LYS A 362 -29.89 -0.72 -4.02
CA LYS A 362 -31.06 -0.88 -3.13
C LYS A 362 -32.07 0.26 -3.32
N VAL A 363 -31.60 1.51 -3.40
CA VAL A 363 -32.48 2.68 -3.59
C VAL A 363 -33.26 2.60 -4.91
N ASN A 364 -32.60 2.21 -6.01
CA ASN A 364 -33.29 2.03 -7.29
C ASN A 364 -34.33 0.89 -7.28
N HIS A 365 -34.19 -0.09 -6.38
CA HIS A 365 -35.15 -1.18 -6.20
C HIS A 365 -36.35 -0.77 -5.33
N GLU A 366 -36.21 0.24 -4.47
CA GLU A 366 -37.32 0.78 -3.67
C GLU A 366 -38.14 1.78 -4.48
N GLU A 367 -37.51 2.59 -5.34
CA GLU A 367 -38.20 3.54 -6.26
C GLU A 367 -38.95 2.88 -7.42
N THR A 368 -38.66 1.62 -7.74
CA THR A 368 -39.37 0.86 -8.80
C THR A 368 -40.56 0.05 -8.27
N PHE A 369 -40.72 -0.04 -6.95
CA PHE A 369 -41.81 -0.74 -6.28
C PHE A 369 -42.68 0.19 -5.40
N SER A 370 -42.49 1.51 -5.52
CA SER A 370 -43.40 2.57 -5.06
C SER A 370 -44.18 3.13 -6.24
#